data_AF-A0A3E4VS86-F1
#
_entry.id   AF-A0A3E4VS86-F1
#
_cell.length_a   1.000
_cell.length_b   1.000
_cell.length_c   1.000
_cell.angle_alpha   90.00
_cell.angle_beta   90.00
_cell.angle_gamma   90.00
#
_symmetry.space_group_name_H-M   'P 1'
#
loop_
_entity.id
_entity.type
_entity.pdbx_description
1 polymer ?
#
loop_
_entity_poly.entity_id
_entity_poly.type
_entity_poly.pdbx_seq_one_letter_code
_entity_poly.pdbx_strand_id
1 'polypeptide(L)'
;FTTTVSTKILTDFFNCKLDGVLKVNNTRLLAYLMMQLSCYNYIVYEWQSVIANNKLILKKIKGEPLTRTDLSSATDQAKNIYPKGYEIIDKYIKQLQKG
;
A
#
# COMPACT_ATOMS: atom_id res chain seq x y z
N PHE A 1 -3.23 -8.50 3.72
CA PHE A 1 -4.56 -7.95 4.02
C PHE A 1 -5.38 -9.01 4.73
N THR A 2 -6.45 -8.65 5.45
CA THR A 2 -7.39 -9.68 5.97
C THR A 2 -8.32 -10.21 4.89
N THR A 3 -8.52 -9.43 3.81
CA THR A 3 -9.31 -9.80 2.64
C THR A 3 -8.42 -10.49 1.61
N THR A 4 -8.89 -11.58 1.01
CA THR A 4 -8.25 -12.19 -0.17
C THR A 4 -8.31 -11.20 -1.32
N VAL A 5 -7.15 -10.87 -1.90
CA VAL A 5 -7.04 -9.90 -2.99
C VAL A 5 -7.27 -10.63 -4.32
N SER A 6 -8.39 -10.35 -4.97
CA SER A 6 -8.66 -10.81 -6.34
C SER A 6 -8.14 -9.81 -7.38
N THR A 7 -8.07 -10.24 -8.64
CA THR A 7 -7.73 -9.36 -9.79
C THR A 7 -8.69 -8.17 -9.89
N LYS A 8 -9.99 -8.39 -9.64
CA LYS A 8 -10.99 -7.31 -9.62
C LYS A 8 -10.68 -6.29 -8.53
N ILE A 9 -10.43 -6.74 -7.30
CA ILE A 9 -10.10 -5.83 -6.18
C ILE A 9 -8.85 -5.02 -6.49
N LEU A 10 -7.82 -5.65 -7.07
CA LEU A 10 -6.59 -4.97 -7.45
C LEU A 10 -6.83 -3.94 -8.56
N THR A 11 -7.62 -4.29 -9.57
CA THR A 11 -7.99 -3.38 -10.67
C THR A 11 -8.78 -2.19 -10.15
N ASP A 12 -9.78 -2.42 -9.30
CA ASP A 12 -10.58 -1.35 -8.70
C ASP A 12 -9.73 -0.46 -7.79
N PHE A 13 -8.76 -1.03 -7.06
CA PHE A 13 -7.83 -0.29 -6.22
C PHE A 13 -6.99 0.70 -7.03
N PHE A 14 -6.33 0.25 -8.10
CA PHE A 14 -5.49 1.12 -8.93
C PHE A 14 -6.30 2.13 -9.73
N ASN A 15 -7.55 1.82 -10.08
CA ASN A 15 -8.47 2.76 -10.70
C ASN A 15 -9.13 3.73 -9.71
N CYS A 16 -8.80 3.67 -8.41
CA CYS A 16 -9.43 4.46 -7.36
C CYS A 16 -10.97 4.28 -7.27
N LYS A 17 -11.47 3.11 -7.67
CA LYS A 17 -12.90 2.74 -7.63
C LYS A 17 -13.23 1.77 -6.49
N LEU A 18 -12.22 1.35 -5.72
CA LEU A 18 -12.39 0.45 -4.60
C LEU A 18 -12.98 1.20 -3.39
N ASP A 19 -14.09 0.72 -2.84
CA ASP A 19 -14.75 1.31 -1.67
C ASP A 19 -14.57 0.45 -0.42
N GLY A 20 -13.65 0.82 0.49
CA GLY A 20 -13.50 0.17 1.80
C GLY A 20 -13.12 -1.33 1.79
N VAL A 21 -12.85 -1.89 0.61
CA VAL A 21 -12.36 -3.25 0.29
C VAL A 21 -11.38 -3.88 1.31
N LEU A 22 -10.28 -3.15 1.44
CA LEU A 22 -9.01 -3.71 1.85
C LEU A 22 -8.67 -3.29 3.27
N LYS A 23 -8.71 -4.25 4.19
CA LYS A 23 -8.24 -4.06 5.57
C LYS A 23 -6.76 -4.46 5.66
N VAL A 24 -5.91 -3.48 5.97
CA VAL A 24 -4.47 -3.70 6.08
C VAL A 24 -4.14 -4.46 7.37
N ASN A 25 -3.26 -5.47 7.27
CA ASN A 25 -2.75 -6.19 8.44
C ASN A 25 -1.48 -5.57 9.02
N ASN A 26 -0.63 -5.05 8.15
CA ASN A 26 0.64 -4.42 8.50
C ASN A 26 0.80 -3.15 7.67
N THR A 27 0.50 -1.99 8.28
CA THR A 27 0.55 -0.69 7.61
C THR A 27 1.96 -0.31 7.17
N ARG A 28 2.99 -0.71 7.92
CA ARG A 28 4.40 -0.46 7.53
C ARG A 28 4.80 -1.24 6.28
N LEU A 29 4.39 -2.51 6.18
CA LEU A 29 4.67 -3.33 5.00
C LEU A 29 3.91 -2.82 3.76
N LEU A 30 2.66 -2.37 3.93
CA LEU A 30 1.91 -1.68 2.88
C LEU A 30 2.62 -0.38 2.45
N ALA A 31 3.03 0.45 3.40
CA ALA A 31 3.71 1.71 3.13
C ALA A 31 5.03 1.47 2.37
N TYR A 32 5.77 0.41 2.75
CA TYR A 32 6.97 -0.01 2.03
C TYR A 32 6.67 -0.44 0.60
N LEU A 33 5.62 -1.25 0.37
CA LEU A 33 5.18 -1.64 -0.98
C LEU A 33 4.87 -0.42 -1.85
N MET A 34 4.02 0.49 -1.36
CA MET A 34 3.63 1.68 -2.12
C MET A 34 4.83 2.61 -2.36
N MET A 35 5.73 2.75 -1.38
CA MET A 35 6.98 3.49 -1.55
C MET A 35 7.85 2.89 -2.65
N GLN A 36 8.08 1.57 -2.65
CA GLN A 36 8.88 0.92 -3.70
C GLN A 36 8.23 1.11 -5.08
N LEU A 37 6.92 0.89 -5.20
CA LEU A 37 6.21 1.12 -6.46
C LEU A 37 6.36 2.57 -6.96
N SER A 38 6.29 3.54 -6.04
CA SER A 38 6.46 4.95 -6.36
C SER A 38 7.91 5.29 -6.76
N CYS A 39 8.91 4.76 -6.04
CA CYS A 39 10.33 4.96 -6.38
C CYS A 39 10.69 4.46 -7.78
N TYR A 40 9.97 3.45 -8.29
CA TYR A 40 10.13 2.93 -9.64
C TYR A 40 9.09 3.45 -10.64
N ASN A 41 8.37 4.52 -10.29
CA ASN A 41 7.38 5.20 -11.14
C ASN A 41 6.21 4.31 -11.62
N TYR A 42 5.92 3.20 -10.93
CA TYR A 42 4.75 2.37 -11.21
C TYR A 42 3.44 2.99 -10.69
N ILE A 43 3.54 3.87 -9.70
CA ILE A 43 2.43 4.67 -9.17
C ILE A 43 2.90 6.11 -8.95
N VAL A 44 1.94 7.02 -8.82
CA VAL A 44 2.19 8.44 -8.53
C VAL A 44 2.91 8.64 -7.19
N TYR A 45 3.68 9.73 -7.10
CA TYR A 45 4.41 10.10 -5.89
C TYR A 45 3.48 10.38 -4.70
N GLU A 46 2.32 10.99 -4.97
CA GLU A 46 1.32 11.42 -3.99
C GLU A 46 0.39 10.28 -3.54
N TRP A 47 0.81 9.02 -3.70
CA TRP A 47 0.00 7.82 -3.42
C TRP A 47 -0.64 7.83 -2.02
N GLN A 48 0.01 8.43 -1.02
CA GLN A 48 -0.54 8.56 0.33
C GLN A 48 -1.83 9.38 0.35
N SER A 49 -1.85 10.50 -0.37
CA SER A 49 -3.02 11.35 -0.53
C SER A 49 -4.10 10.66 -1.36
N VAL A 50 -3.71 9.93 -2.42
CA VAL A 50 -4.66 9.17 -3.25
C VAL A 50 -5.39 8.11 -2.42
N ILE A 51 -4.68 7.32 -1.62
CA ILE A 51 -5.29 6.31 -0.74
C ILE A 51 -6.21 6.96 0.29
N ALA A 52 -5.76 8.03 0.96
CA ALA A 52 -6.51 8.67 2.03
C ALA A 52 -7.78 9.37 1.51
N ASN A 53 -7.68 10.12 0.41
CA ASN A 53 -8.80 10.87 -0.15
C ASN A 53 -9.88 9.94 -0.71
N ASN A 54 -9.47 8.85 -1.36
CA ASN A 54 -10.40 7.84 -1.90
C ASN A 54 -10.77 6.74 -0.89
N LYS A 55 -10.26 6.81 0.35
CA LYS A 55 -10.56 5.85 1.43
C LYS A 55 -10.32 4.38 1.03
N LEU A 56 -9.30 4.13 0.21
CA LEU A 56 -9.11 2.83 -0.47
C LEU A 56 -8.74 1.68 0.49
N ILE A 57 -8.19 2.00 1.66
CA ILE A 57 -7.66 1.02 2.62
C ILE A 57 -8.14 1.36 4.01
N LEU A 58 -8.63 0.35 4.72
CA LEU A 58 -9.12 0.43 6.08
C LEU A 58 -8.09 -0.10 7.09
N LYS A 59 -8.14 0.47 8.29
CA LYS A 59 -7.43 -0.01 9.49
C LYS A 59 -8.01 -1.35 9.93
N LYS A 60 -7.14 -2.23 10.43
CA LYS A 60 -7.50 -3.60 10.87
C LYS A 60 -8.62 -3.63 11.91
N ILE A 61 -8.50 -2.83 12.97
CA ILE A 61 -9.33 -2.96 14.19
C ILE A 61 -10.65 -2.21 14.07
N LYS A 62 -10.61 -0.95 13.61
CA LYS A 62 -11.80 -0.08 13.59
C LYS A 62 -12.55 -0.02 12.27
N GLY A 63 -11.98 -0.58 11.19
CA GLY A 63 -12.55 -0.42 9.84
C GLY A 63 -12.56 1.02 9.33
N GLU A 64 -11.94 1.96 10.06
CA GLU A 64 -11.78 3.34 9.62
C GLU A 64 -10.76 3.41 8.46
N PRO A 65 -10.92 4.32 7.49
CA PRO A 65 -9.91 4.54 6.46
C PRO A 65 -8.55 4.93 7.05
N LEU A 66 -7.47 4.52 6.40
CA LEU A 66 -6.14 5.05 6.68
C LEU A 66 -6.09 6.52 6.27
N THR A 67 -5.59 7.35 7.18
CA THR A 67 -5.34 8.77 6.90
C THR A 67 -3.98 8.98 6.25
N ARG A 68 -3.77 10.15 5.64
CA ARG A 68 -2.45 10.53 5.12
C ARG A 68 -1.38 10.50 6.21
N THR A 69 -1.72 10.89 7.44
CA THR A 69 -0.82 10.86 8.59
C THR A 69 -0.42 9.44 8.97
N ASP A 70 -1.39 8.51 9.03
CA ASP A 70 -1.09 7.09 9.30
C ASP A 70 -0.09 6.52 8.28
N LEU A 71 -0.28 6.88 7.00
CA LEU A 71 0.58 6.45 5.90
C LEU A 71 1.97 7.10 5.96
N SER A 72 2.05 8.41 6.24
CA SER A 72 3.32 9.14 6.38
C SER A 72 4.18 8.56 7.49
N SER A 73 3.60 8.39 8.69
CA SER A 73 4.31 7.82 9.82
C SER A 73 4.79 6.39 9.53
N ALA A 74 3.97 5.57 8.85
CA ALA A 74 4.36 4.21 8.46
C ALA A 74 5.50 4.20 7.43
N THR A 75 5.48 5.11 6.46
CA THR A 75 6.56 5.28 5.47
C THR A 75 7.87 5.67 6.14
N ASP A 76 7.85 6.66 7.03
CA ASP A 76 9.08 7.12 7.71
C ASP A 76 9.66 6.04 8.64
N GLN A 77 8.81 5.27 9.31
CA GLN A 77 9.26 4.10 10.07
C GLN A 77 9.86 3.01 9.17
N ALA A 78 9.29 2.78 7.99
CA ALA A 78 9.77 1.77 7.05
C ALA A 78 11.13 2.13 6.43
N LYS A 79 11.46 3.42 6.29
CA LYS A 79 12.80 3.88 5.84
C LYS A 79 13.89 3.56 6.86
N ASN A 80 13.58 3.68 8.15
CA ASN A 80 14.56 3.48 9.22
C ASN A 80 14.77 2.01 9.56
N ILE A 81 13.67 1.24 9.58
CA ILE A 81 13.70 -0.19 9.90
C ILE A 81 12.79 -0.92 8.92
N TYR A 82 13.39 -1.76 8.09
CA TYR A 82 12.66 -2.57 7.12
C TYR A 82 11.57 -3.42 7.81
N PRO A 83 10.32 -3.39 7.31
CA PRO A 83 9.24 -4.18 7.90
C PRO A 83 9.41 -5.66 7.57
N LYS A 84 9.05 -6.55 8.50
CA LYS A 84 9.04 -8.00 8.26
C LYS A 84 8.29 -8.36 6.97
N GLY A 85 8.95 -9.08 6.06
CA GLY A 85 8.40 -9.49 4.76
C GLY A 85 8.69 -8.53 3.61
N TYR A 86 9.51 -7.48 3.82
CA TYR A 86 9.94 -6.56 2.76
C TYR A 86 10.71 -7.27 1.64
N GLU A 87 11.42 -8.34 1.95
CA GLU A 87 12.25 -9.10 1.02
C GLU A 87 11.41 -9.70 -0.12
N ILE A 88 10.15 -10.04 0.16
CA ILE A 88 9.20 -10.54 -0.85
C ILE A 88 8.85 -9.42 -1.82
N ILE A 89 8.64 -8.19 -1.33
CA ILE A 89 8.36 -7.02 -2.16
C ILE A 89 9.56 -6.73 -3.05
N ASP A 90 10.76 -6.66 -2.49
CA ASP A 90 11.98 -6.39 -3.23
C ASP A 90 12.21 -7.43 -4.34
N LYS A 91 11.95 -8.71 -4.06
CA LYS A 91 12.04 -9.79 -5.06
C LYS A 91 11.12 -9.52 -6.25
N TYR A 92 9.85 -9.18 -6.01
CA TYR A 92 8.89 -8.95 -7.10
C TYR A 92 9.14 -7.63 -7.84
N ILE A 93 9.53 -6.57 -7.14
CA ILE A 93 9.91 -5.30 -7.78
C ILE A 93 11.08 -5.51 -8.74
N LYS A 94 12.10 -6.28 -8.34
CA LYS A 94 13.22 -6.65 -9.23
C LYS A 94 12.79 -7.48 -10.43
N GLN A 95 11.74 -8.29 -10.31
CA GLN A 95 11.20 -9.04 -11.46
C GLN A 95 10.46 -8.11 -12.43
N LEU A 96 9.72 -7.13 -11.92
CA LEU A 96 9.02 -6.14 -12.75
C LEU A 96 10.01 -5.29 -13.57
N GLN A 97 11.16 -4.95 -13.02
CA GLN A 97 12.22 -4.20 -13.72
C GLN A 97 12.88 -4.96 -14.88
N LYS A 98 12.75 -6.28 -14.93
CA LYS A 98 13.35 -7.12 -15.97
C LYS A 98 12.46 -7.30 -17.20
N GLY A 99 11.19 -6.89 -17.11
CA GLY A 99 10.25 -6.85 -18.22
C GLY A 99 10.25 -5.48 -18.87
#